data_AF-A0A3B1BKT0-F1
#
_entry.id   AF-A0A3B1BKT0-F1
#
_cell.length_a   1.000
_cell.length_b   1.000
_cell.length_c   1.000
_cell.angle_alpha   90.00
_cell.angle_beta   90.00
_cell.angle_gamma   90.00
#
_symmetry.space_group_name_H-M   'P 1'
#
loop_
_entity.id
_entity.type
_entity.pdbx_description
1 polymer ?
#
loop_
_entity_poly.entity_id
_entity_poly.type
_entity_poly.pdbx_seq_one_letter_code
_entity_poly.pdbx_strand_id
1 'polypeptide(L)'
;MNATGTDKKDRSHIYKLYESPVAPEEIEARSFEAIDREAVSHSFTDDEWIVVRRMIHTTADFSLIGDVKFSPGAIKSACEALRAGASLYADSNMIKSGLSLMRLKAVFPGYTKDKILCHIADDD
;
A
#
# COMPACT_ATOMS: atom_id res chain seq x y z
N MET A 1 56.54 9.51 -16.35
CA MET A 1 55.97 8.72 -15.24
C MET A 1 54.47 9.01 -15.23
N ASN A 2 53.71 8.24 -16.01
CA ASN A 2 52.28 8.48 -16.18
C ASN A 2 51.52 7.71 -15.10
N ALA A 3 50.84 8.45 -14.23
CA ALA A 3 49.87 7.92 -13.30
C ALA A 3 48.74 7.26 -14.09
N THR A 4 48.69 5.94 -14.03
CA THR A 4 47.62 5.13 -14.60
C THR A 4 46.31 5.41 -13.88
N GLY A 5 45.29 5.79 -14.65
CA GLY A 5 43.96 6.12 -14.16
C GLY A 5 43.37 4.99 -13.31
N THR A 6 42.82 5.38 -12.18
CA THR A 6 41.94 4.55 -11.35
C THR A 6 40.70 4.22 -12.17
N ASP A 7 40.58 2.95 -12.54
CA ASP A 7 39.50 2.40 -13.36
C ASP A 7 38.14 2.66 -12.68
N LYS A 8 37.24 3.37 -13.38
CA LYS A 8 35.88 3.71 -12.91
C LYS A 8 34.94 2.49 -12.77
N LYS A 9 35.48 1.27 -12.84
CA LYS A 9 34.71 0.04 -13.11
C LYS A 9 34.20 -0.74 -11.91
N ASP A 10 34.51 -0.35 -10.67
CA ASP A 10 34.13 -1.15 -9.50
C ASP A 10 33.41 -0.33 -8.42
N ARG A 11 32.28 0.28 -8.79
CA ARG A 11 31.35 0.87 -7.82
C ARG A 11 30.13 -0.05 -7.67
N SER A 12 29.80 -0.39 -6.41
CA SER A 12 28.60 -1.14 -6.05
C SER A 12 27.35 -0.58 -6.71
N HIS A 13 26.41 -1.45 -7.06
CA HIS A 13 25.14 -1.11 -7.71
C HIS A 13 24.35 0.00 -6.97
N ILE A 14 24.53 0.13 -5.66
CA ILE A 14 23.89 1.18 -4.86
C ILE A 14 24.23 2.60 -5.35
N TYR A 15 25.44 2.84 -5.84
CA TYR A 15 25.84 4.17 -6.32
C TYR A 15 25.08 4.59 -7.58
N LYS A 16 24.73 3.63 -8.45
CA LYS A 16 23.90 3.91 -9.63
C LYS A 16 22.50 4.35 -9.23
N LEU A 17 21.94 3.79 -8.16
CA LEU A 17 20.62 4.18 -7.63
C LEU A 17 20.64 5.57 -6.99
N TYR A 18 21.76 5.96 -6.36
CA TYR A 18 21.90 7.33 -5.84
C TYR A 18 22.09 8.36 -6.94
N GLU A 19 22.83 8.03 -8.00
CA GLU A 19 23.05 8.90 -9.15
C GLU A 19 21.78 9.07 -10.01
N SER A 20 20.93 8.03 -10.07
CA SER A 20 19.68 8.04 -10.81
C SER A 20 18.59 7.33 -10.01
N PRO A 21 17.94 8.01 -9.05
CA PRO A 21 16.90 7.41 -8.22
C PRO A 21 15.67 7.10 -9.06
N VAL A 22 15.09 5.93 -8.80
CA VAL A 22 13.83 5.48 -9.40
C VAL A 22 12.68 6.19 -8.70
N ALA A 23 11.67 6.63 -9.47
CA ALA A 23 10.50 7.29 -8.91
C ALA A 23 9.72 6.33 -7.98
N PRO A 24 9.17 6.80 -6.83
CA PRO A 24 8.42 5.96 -5.91
C PRO A 24 7.28 5.16 -6.56
N GLU A 25 6.58 5.76 -7.53
CA GLU A 25 5.49 5.13 -8.26
C GLU A 25 5.99 3.97 -9.14
N GLU A 26 7.18 4.12 -9.72
CA GLU A 26 7.82 3.08 -10.50
C GLU A 26 8.33 1.94 -9.61
N ILE A 27 8.81 2.25 -8.40
CA ILE A 27 9.16 1.24 -7.40
C ILE A 27 7.91 0.44 -6.96
N GLU A 28 6.78 1.12 -6.68
CA GLU A 28 5.52 0.46 -6.33
C GLU A 28 5.03 -0.44 -7.47
N ALA A 29 5.04 0.05 -8.71
CA ALA A 29 4.64 -0.73 -9.88
C ALA A 29 5.48 -2.01 -10.05
N ARG A 30 6.81 -1.89 -9.99
CA ARG A 30 7.73 -3.05 -10.05
C ARG A 30 7.51 -4.02 -8.88
N SER A 31 7.15 -3.51 -7.70
CA SER A 31 6.84 -4.35 -6.54
C SER A 31 5.55 -5.14 -6.76
N PHE A 32 4.50 -4.53 -7.30
CA PHE A 32 3.26 -5.22 -7.64
C PHE A 32 3.48 -6.27 -8.74
N GLU A 33 4.25 -5.95 -9.78
CA GLU A 33 4.61 -6.93 -10.81
C GLU A 33 5.37 -8.14 -10.23
N ALA A 34 6.26 -7.90 -9.26
CA ALA A 34 6.97 -8.98 -8.58
C ALA A 34 6.02 -9.86 -7.75
N ILE A 35 5.09 -9.25 -7.01
CA ILE A 35 4.08 -9.97 -6.23
C ILE A 35 3.17 -10.78 -7.15
N ASP A 36 2.67 -10.19 -8.24
CA ASP A 36 1.78 -10.87 -9.20
C ASP A 36 2.48 -12.09 -9.84
N ARG A 37 3.80 -12.00 -10.10
CA ARG A 37 4.59 -13.11 -10.65
C ARG A 37 4.80 -14.25 -9.64
N GLU A 38 4.90 -13.93 -8.35
CA GLU A 38 5.13 -14.93 -7.29
C GLU A 38 3.83 -15.55 -6.77
N ALA A 39 2.74 -14.78 -6.76
CA ALA A 39 1.39 -15.21 -6.37
C ALA A 39 0.66 -15.93 -7.52
N VAL A 40 1.27 -16.98 -8.07
CA VAL A 40 0.80 -17.68 -9.29
C VAL A 40 -0.62 -18.26 -9.16
N SER A 41 -1.10 -18.53 -7.94
CA SER A 41 -2.43 -19.11 -7.70
C SER A 41 -3.08 -18.51 -6.46
N HIS A 42 -4.25 -17.89 -6.64
CA HIS A 42 -5.16 -17.49 -5.58
C HIS A 42 -6.61 -17.53 -6.07
N SER A 43 -7.58 -17.58 -5.16
CA SER A 43 -9.01 -17.63 -5.49
C SER A 43 -9.72 -16.28 -5.39
N PHE A 44 -8.98 -15.20 -5.16
CA PHE A 44 -9.54 -13.84 -5.08
C PHE A 44 -10.02 -13.35 -6.44
N THR A 45 -11.13 -12.62 -6.45
CA THR A 45 -11.55 -11.79 -7.59
C THR A 45 -10.58 -10.65 -7.83
N ASP A 46 -10.64 -9.99 -8.99
CA ASP A 46 -9.76 -8.86 -9.32
C ASP A 46 -9.82 -7.73 -8.27
N ASP A 47 -11.02 -7.41 -7.79
CA ASP A 47 -11.26 -6.39 -6.77
C ASP A 47 -10.68 -6.78 -5.39
N GLU A 48 -10.81 -8.04 -5.01
CA GLU A 48 -10.22 -8.58 -3.77
C GLU A 48 -8.69 -8.65 -3.87
N TRP A 49 -8.18 -9.03 -5.04
CA TRP A 49 -6.73 -9.14 -5.27
C TRP A 49 -6.04 -7.79 -5.13
N ILE A 50 -6.66 -6.69 -5.55
CA ILE A 50 -6.11 -5.34 -5.33
C ILE A 50 -5.83 -5.08 -3.83
N VAL A 51 -6.72 -5.54 -2.94
CA VAL A 51 -6.55 -5.39 -1.49
C VAL A 51 -5.46 -6.33 -0.98
N VAL A 52 -5.54 -7.62 -1.31
CA VAL A 52 -4.57 -8.64 -0.86
C VAL A 52 -3.16 -8.30 -1.33
N ARG A 53 -2.97 -7.92 -2.59
CA ARG A 53 -1.68 -7.50 -3.15
C ARG A 53 -1.09 -6.32 -2.41
N ARG A 54 -1.93 -5.35 -1.99
CA ARG A 54 -1.46 -4.23 -1.15
C ARG A 54 -1.06 -4.68 0.25
N MET A 55 -1.77 -5.64 0.85
CA MET A 55 -1.37 -6.21 2.14
C MET A 55 0.00 -6.90 2.05
N ILE A 56 0.20 -7.74 1.03
CA ILE A 56 1.50 -8.40 0.76
C ILE A 56 2.58 -7.35 0.53
N HIS A 57 2.32 -6.31 -0.26
CA HIS A 57 3.31 -5.25 -0.52
C HIS A 57 3.80 -4.57 0.76
N THR A 58 2.92 -4.33 1.73
CA THR A 58 3.30 -3.68 2.99
C THR A 58 3.99 -4.61 3.99
N THR A 59 3.86 -5.92 3.82
CA THR A 59 4.32 -6.93 4.80
C THR A 59 5.42 -7.85 4.27
N ALA A 60 5.59 -7.93 2.95
CA ALA A 60 6.36 -8.93 2.24
C ALA A 60 5.99 -10.39 2.62
N ASP A 61 4.72 -10.64 3.00
CA ASP A 61 4.27 -11.94 3.47
C ASP A 61 3.18 -12.54 2.56
N PHE A 62 3.54 -13.60 1.82
CA PHE A 62 2.63 -14.31 0.91
C PHE A 62 1.69 -15.29 1.63
N SER A 63 1.92 -15.61 2.92
CA SER A 63 1.01 -16.49 3.68
C SER A 63 -0.40 -15.90 3.80
N LEU A 64 -0.53 -14.57 3.70
CA LEU A 64 -1.79 -13.84 3.68
C LEU A 64 -2.77 -14.32 2.61
N ILE A 65 -2.30 -14.93 1.52
CA ILE A 65 -3.17 -15.52 0.49
C ILE A 65 -4.08 -16.61 1.09
N GLY A 66 -3.59 -17.37 2.07
CA GLY A 66 -4.35 -18.41 2.76
C GLY A 66 -5.29 -17.87 3.85
N ASP A 67 -4.90 -16.77 4.48
CA ASP A 67 -5.53 -16.25 5.70
C ASP A 67 -6.63 -15.21 5.43
N VAL A 68 -6.51 -14.42 4.36
CA VAL A 68 -7.50 -13.40 4.05
C VAL A 68 -8.80 -14.05 3.58
N LYS A 69 -9.92 -13.57 4.16
CA LYS A 69 -11.29 -13.97 3.78
C LYS A 69 -12.14 -12.71 3.59
N PHE A 70 -12.98 -12.74 2.56
CA PHE A 70 -13.95 -11.69 2.29
C PHE A 70 -15.37 -12.24 2.48
N SER A 71 -16.20 -11.49 3.20
CA SER A 71 -17.64 -11.74 3.22
C SER A 71 -18.23 -11.49 1.83
N PRO A 72 -19.32 -12.18 1.43
CA PRO A 72 -19.99 -11.89 0.17
C PRO A 72 -20.36 -10.40 0.05
N GLY A 73 -19.88 -9.74 -1.01
CA GLY A 73 -20.14 -8.33 -1.28
C GLY A 73 -19.30 -7.32 -0.48
N ALA A 74 -18.32 -7.76 0.33
CA ALA A 74 -17.54 -6.88 1.21
C ALA A 74 -16.91 -5.67 0.49
N ILE A 75 -16.22 -5.90 -0.63
CA ILE A 75 -15.56 -4.81 -1.39
C ILE A 75 -16.59 -3.81 -1.92
N LYS A 76 -17.69 -4.31 -2.49
CA LYS A 76 -18.77 -3.48 -3.03
C LYS A 76 -19.38 -2.60 -1.93
N SER A 77 -19.78 -3.20 -0.83
CA SER A 77 -20.39 -2.48 0.31
C SER A 77 -19.42 -1.46 0.91
N ALA A 78 -18.13 -1.79 1.05
CA ALA A 78 -17.12 -0.85 1.52
C ALA A 78 -16.95 0.35 0.57
N CYS A 79 -16.88 0.11 -0.74
CA CYS A 79 -16.80 1.17 -1.74
C CYS A 79 -18.04 2.07 -1.74
N GLU A 80 -19.24 1.50 -1.61
CA GLU A 80 -20.50 2.25 -1.52
C GLU A 80 -20.55 3.12 -0.26
N ALA A 81 -20.17 2.57 0.90
CA ALA A 81 -20.09 3.32 2.15
C ALA A 81 -19.10 4.48 2.06
N LEU A 82 -17.92 4.25 1.46
CA LEU A 82 -16.92 5.29 1.25
C LEU A 82 -17.45 6.44 0.39
N ARG A 83 -18.11 6.12 -0.73
CA ARG A 83 -18.72 7.11 -1.64
C ARG A 83 -19.89 7.85 -0.99
N ALA A 84 -20.58 7.24 -0.04
CA ALA A 84 -21.65 7.86 0.73
C ALA A 84 -21.13 8.76 1.87
N GLY A 85 -19.82 8.86 2.10
CA GLY A 85 -19.25 9.67 3.19
C GLY A 85 -19.49 9.08 4.59
N ALA A 86 -19.58 7.75 4.67
CA ALA A 86 -19.70 7.03 5.93
C ALA A 86 -18.51 7.35 6.86
N SER A 87 -18.76 7.34 8.18
CA SER A 87 -17.68 7.50 9.15
C SER A 87 -16.79 6.25 9.17
N LEU A 88 -15.48 6.46 9.30
CA LEU A 88 -14.47 5.42 9.41
C LEU A 88 -14.08 5.27 10.86
N TYR A 89 -14.30 4.08 11.44
CA TYR A 89 -13.88 3.76 12.79
C TYR A 89 -12.62 2.90 12.73
N ALA A 90 -11.60 3.29 13.51
CA ALA A 90 -10.37 2.55 13.71
C ALA A 90 -10.22 2.22 15.20
N ASP A 91 -9.67 1.05 15.48
CA ASP A 91 -9.33 0.57 16.83
C ASP A 91 -8.00 1.14 17.33
N SER A 92 -7.16 1.68 16.44
CA SER A 92 -5.88 2.29 16.80
C SER A 92 -5.64 3.65 16.13
N ASN A 93 -4.93 4.52 16.86
CA ASN A 93 -4.51 5.82 16.32
C ASN A 93 -3.51 5.67 15.16
N MET A 94 -2.77 4.56 15.11
CA MET A 94 -1.87 4.25 14.00
C MET A 94 -2.65 4.10 12.69
N ILE A 95 -3.73 3.31 12.67
CA ILE A 95 -4.59 3.15 11.48
C ILE A 95 -5.20 4.51 11.09
N LYS A 96 -5.76 5.24 12.06
CA LYS A 96 -6.31 6.58 11.83
C LYS A 96 -5.30 7.53 11.19
N SER A 97 -4.05 7.52 11.63
CA SER A 97 -2.98 8.36 11.08
C SER A 97 -2.51 7.94 9.69
N GLY A 98 -2.62 6.66 9.35
CA GLY A 98 -2.23 6.12 8.03
C GLY A 98 -3.25 6.40 6.92
N LEU A 99 -4.47 6.83 7.25
CA LEU A 99 -5.51 7.13 6.27
C LEU A 99 -5.27 8.49 5.59
N SER A 100 -5.02 8.46 4.28
CA SER A 100 -4.81 9.66 3.48
C SER A 100 -6.13 10.42 3.26
N LEU A 101 -6.27 11.58 3.91
CA LEU A 101 -7.43 12.47 3.70
C LEU A 101 -7.57 12.92 2.24
N MET A 102 -6.46 13.10 1.53
CA MET A 102 -6.47 13.44 0.10
C MET A 102 -7.13 12.33 -0.72
N ARG A 103 -6.76 11.06 -0.49
CA ARG A 103 -7.37 9.92 -1.19
C ARG A 103 -8.85 9.76 -0.82
N LEU A 104 -9.21 9.93 0.44
CA LEU A 104 -10.61 9.90 0.87
C LEU A 104 -11.44 10.98 0.18
N LYS A 105 -10.93 12.22 0.12
CA LYS A 105 -11.59 13.34 -0.58
C LYS A 105 -11.75 13.12 -2.08
N ALA A 106 -10.86 12.36 -2.72
CA ALA A 106 -11.01 11.97 -4.12
C ALA A 106 -12.21 11.02 -4.33
N VAL A 107 -12.61 10.26 -3.31
CA VAL A 107 -13.78 9.36 -3.35
C VAL A 107 -15.06 10.10 -2.95
N PHE A 108 -15.00 10.92 -1.89
CA PHE A 108 -16.11 11.77 -1.43
C PHE A 108 -15.54 13.10 -0.89
N PRO A 109 -15.78 14.24 -1.56
CA PRO A 109 -15.17 15.53 -1.18
C PRO A 109 -15.46 16.00 0.24
N GLY A 110 -16.56 15.55 0.84
CA GLY A 110 -16.98 15.92 2.20
C GLY A 110 -16.22 15.22 3.33
N TYR A 111 -15.23 14.35 3.03
CA TYR A 111 -14.41 13.76 4.09
C TYR A 111 -13.56 14.80 4.83
N THR A 112 -13.62 14.73 6.14
CA THR A 112 -12.89 15.56 7.10
C THR A 112 -12.29 14.67 8.20
N LYS A 113 -11.41 15.23 9.04
CA LYS A 113 -10.73 14.44 10.09
C LYS A 113 -11.69 13.89 11.16
N ASP A 114 -12.80 14.59 11.41
CA ASP A 114 -13.88 14.17 12.33
C ASP A 114 -14.66 12.95 11.84
N LYS A 115 -14.61 12.65 10.54
CA LYS A 115 -15.16 11.40 9.98
C LYS A 115 -14.26 10.19 10.19
N ILE A 116 -13.04 10.36 10.71
CA ILE A 116 -12.10 9.29 11.00
C ILE A 116 -11.92 9.19 12.52
N LEU A 117 -12.60 8.23 13.11
CA LEU A 117 -12.83 8.10 14.54
C LEU A 117 -11.96 6.98 15.11
N CYS A 118 -11.42 7.22 16.30
CA CYS A 118 -10.63 6.26 17.07
C CYS A 118 -10.78 6.67 18.53
N HIS A 119 -11.41 5.81 19.32
CA HIS A 119 -11.82 6.09 20.70
C HIS A 119 -10.95 5.35 21.74
N ILE A 120 -9.85 4.72 21.30
CA ILE A 120 -9.02 3.85 22.15
C ILE A 120 -8.36 4.55 23.35
N ALA A 121 -8.28 5.89 23.30
CA ALA A 121 -7.65 6.71 24.34
C ALA A 121 -8.64 7.70 24.96
N ASP A 122 -9.93 7.57 24.65
CA ASP A 122 -10.97 8.37 25.28
C ASP A 122 -11.25 7.79 26.68
N ASP A 123 -11.64 8.64 27.62
CA ASP A 123 -12.15 8.17 28.91
C ASP A 123 -13.53 7.50 28.71
N ASP A 124 -13.81 6.43 29.47
CA ASP A 124 -15.09 5.71 29.45
C ASP A 124 -16.26 6.53 30.02
#